data_AF-A0A1Y1S897-F1
#
_entry.id   AF-A0A1Y1S897-F1
#
_cell.length_a   1.000
_cell.length_b   1.000
_cell.length_c   1.000
_cell.angle_alpha   90.00
_cell.angle_beta   90.00
_cell.angle_gamma   90.00
#
_symmetry.space_group_name_H-M   'P 1'
#
loop_
_entity.id
_entity.type
_entity.pdbx_description
1 polymer ?
#
loop_
_entity_poly.entity_id
_entity_poly.type
_entity_poly.pdbx_seq_one_letter_code
_entity_poly.pdbx_strand_id
1 'polypeptide(L)'
;MSTEKEECFKKHTVDLSDYQMVDFREYERYVNKTVVVVLKSLQFLYGSLKSYDQYNNISLNFTTQRIFHENTYAEKNLGLVSVRGENVVVIAVAEFDLDGLEKVEYNHLETKLLKYLDDVNK
;
A
#
# COMPACT_ATOMS: atom_id res chain seq x y z
N MET A 1 14.05 9.16 21.15
CA MET A 1 12.79 8.40 21.25
C MET A 1 11.78 8.77 20.16
N SER A 2 11.75 10.02 19.66
CA SER A 2 10.92 10.42 18.50
C SER A 2 11.52 10.03 17.14
N THR A 3 12.86 9.95 17.05
CA THR A 3 13.60 9.73 15.79
C THR A 3 13.52 8.29 15.25
N GLU A 4 13.64 7.28 16.10
CA GLU A 4 13.64 5.85 15.67
C GLU A 4 12.27 5.40 15.12
N LYS A 5 11.18 5.99 15.62
CA LYS A 5 9.81 5.68 15.16
C LYS A 5 9.50 6.29 13.79
N GLU A 6 9.98 7.51 13.53
CA GLU A 6 9.92 8.12 12.18
C GLU A 6 10.82 7.39 11.19
N GLU A 7 12.00 6.93 11.60
CA GLU A 7 12.89 6.13 10.76
C GLU A 7 12.30 4.78 10.40
N CYS A 8 11.69 4.05 11.35
CA CYS A 8 11.03 2.78 11.06
C CYS A 8 9.87 2.97 10.06
N PHE A 9 9.10 4.05 10.22
CA PHE A 9 8.02 4.40 9.30
C PHE A 9 8.55 4.73 7.91
N LYS A 10 9.59 5.59 7.79
CA LYS A 10 10.20 5.99 6.50
C LYS A 10 11.02 4.89 5.81
N LYS A 11 11.59 3.94 6.57
CA LYS A 11 12.48 2.90 6.04
C LYS A 11 11.73 1.71 5.43
N HIS A 12 10.46 1.52 5.78
CA HIS A 12 9.67 0.35 5.37
C HIS A 12 8.32 0.68 4.74
N THR A 13 7.93 1.96 4.69
CA THR A 13 6.95 2.40 3.71
C THR A 13 7.70 2.84 2.46
N VAL A 14 7.14 2.49 1.30
CA VAL A 14 7.53 3.04 0.01
C VAL A 14 7.74 4.54 0.20
N ASP A 15 8.94 5.03 -0.08
CA ASP A 15 9.26 6.45 0.07
C ASP A 15 8.25 7.26 -0.75
N LEU A 16 7.29 7.89 -0.07
CA LEU A 16 6.25 8.69 -0.69
C LEU A 16 6.81 10.02 -1.23
N SER A 17 8.08 10.35 -0.97
CA SER A 17 8.74 11.52 -1.55
C SER A 17 9.22 11.28 -2.98
N ASP A 18 9.44 10.01 -3.36
CA ASP A 18 9.70 9.59 -4.75
C ASP A 18 8.41 9.29 -5.54
N TYR A 19 7.25 9.44 -4.90
CA TYR A 19 5.98 9.29 -5.58
C TYR A 19 5.71 10.48 -6.49
N GLN A 20 6.14 10.34 -7.75
CA GLN A 20 5.60 11.15 -8.82
C GLN A 20 4.09 10.88 -8.89
N MET A 21 3.30 11.93 -8.72
CA MET A 21 1.90 11.94 -9.14
C MET A 21 1.85 11.40 -10.56
N VAL A 22 1.29 10.21 -10.72
CA VAL A 22 1.41 9.47 -11.97
C VAL A 22 0.59 10.19 -13.04
N ASP A 23 1.24 10.70 -14.08
CA ASP A 23 0.56 11.07 -15.31
C ASP A 23 -0.11 9.80 -15.86
N PHE A 24 -1.37 9.92 -16.29
CA PHE A 24 -2.20 8.83 -16.82
C PHE A 24 -1.47 7.97 -17.87
N ARG A 25 -0.54 8.57 -18.62
CA ARG A 25 0.22 7.91 -19.69
C ARG A 25 1.25 6.89 -19.19
N GLU A 26 1.65 6.91 -17.92
CA GLU A 26 2.69 6.00 -17.44
C GLU A 26 2.17 4.59 -17.11
N TYR A 27 0.86 4.41 -16.96
CA TYR A 27 0.27 3.11 -16.61
C TYR A 27 0.56 2.02 -17.64
N GLU A 28 0.75 2.38 -18.91
CA GLU A 28 1.17 1.46 -19.96
C GLU A 28 2.47 0.73 -19.56
N ARG A 29 3.40 1.44 -18.93
CA ARG A 29 4.69 0.89 -18.48
C ARG A 29 4.57 0.00 -17.25
N TYR A 30 3.43 0.03 -16.55
CA TYR A 30 3.18 -0.72 -15.32
C TYR A 30 2.40 -2.00 -15.57
N VAL A 31 1.80 -2.17 -16.75
CA VAL A 31 1.07 -3.40 -17.10
C VAL A 31 1.99 -4.61 -16.94
N ASN A 32 1.46 -5.65 -16.29
CA ASN A 32 2.13 -6.88 -15.88
C ASN A 32 3.27 -6.73 -14.86
N LYS A 33 3.56 -5.53 -14.36
CA LYS A 33 4.47 -5.33 -13.23
C LYS A 33 3.73 -5.47 -11.91
N THR A 34 4.49 -5.81 -10.86
CA THR A 34 4.02 -5.69 -9.49
C THR A 34 3.96 -4.22 -9.13
N VAL A 35 2.81 -3.76 -8.68
CA VAL A 35 2.55 -2.38 -8.28
C VAL A 35 2.01 -2.34 -6.86
N VAL A 36 2.20 -1.20 -6.21
CA VAL A 36 1.46 -0.81 -5.02
C VAL A 36 0.45 0.27 -5.43
N VAL A 37 -0.78 0.11 -4.97
CA VAL A 37 -1.86 1.06 -5.17
C VAL A 37 -2.29 1.57 -3.80
N VAL A 38 -2.22 2.88 -3.61
CA VAL A 38 -2.72 3.52 -2.38
C VAL A 38 -4.12 4.05 -2.66
N LEU A 39 -5.06 3.61 -1.83
CA LEU A 39 -6.45 4.03 -1.91
C LEU A 39 -6.69 5.30 -1.08
N LYS A 40 -7.80 5.99 -1.33
CA LYS A 40 -8.26 7.14 -0.51
C LYS A 40 -8.47 6.77 0.96
N SER A 41 -8.81 5.51 1.24
CA SER A 41 -8.88 4.93 2.58
C SER A 41 -7.51 4.69 3.22
N LEU A 42 -6.42 5.09 2.57
CA LEU A 42 -5.03 4.87 2.98
C LEU A 42 -4.64 3.39 3.08
N GLN A 43 -5.38 2.53 2.36
CA GLN A 43 -5.05 1.12 2.24
C GLN A 43 -4.04 0.90 1.12
N PHE A 44 -3.08 0.01 1.35
CA PHE A 44 -2.05 -0.37 0.38
C PHE A 44 -2.39 -1.73 -0.23
N LEU A 45 -2.62 -1.74 -1.54
CA LEU A 45 -2.86 -2.95 -2.32
C LEU A 45 -1.65 -3.25 -3.19
N TYR A 46 -1.03 -4.39 -2.96
CA TYR A 46 0.10 -4.89 -3.74
C TYR A 46 -0.42 -5.94 -4.72
N GLY A 47 -0.14 -5.82 -6.00
CA GLY A 47 -0.62 -6.78 -6.99
C GLY A 47 -0.01 -6.57 -8.37
N SER A 48 -0.28 -7.50 -9.29
CA SER A 48 0.14 -7.36 -10.69
C SER A 48 -0.92 -6.57 -11.46
N LEU A 49 -0.56 -5.41 -12.01
CA LEU A 49 -1.48 -4.60 -12.82
C LEU A 49 -1.82 -5.34 -14.13
N LYS A 50 -3.12 -5.49 -14.42
CA LYS A 50 -3.59 -6.20 -15.63
C LYS A 50 -4.26 -5.29 -16.64
N SER A 51 -5.05 -4.35 -16.16
CA SER A 51 -5.73 -3.39 -17.03
C SER A 51 -5.91 -2.07 -16.32
N TYR A 52 -6.03 -1.03 -17.12
CA TYR A 52 -6.40 0.32 -16.71
C TYR A 52 -7.30 0.92 -17.79
N ASP A 53 -8.07 1.95 -17.45
CA ASP A 53 -8.86 2.75 -18.40
C ASP A 53 -8.66 4.25 -18.20
N GLN A 54 -9.24 5.08 -19.07
CA GLN A 54 -9.15 6.54 -19.02
C GLN A 54 -9.72 7.20 -17.76
N TYR A 55 -10.45 6.44 -16.94
CA TYR A 55 -11.00 6.88 -15.66
C TYR A 55 -10.17 6.39 -14.48
N ASN A 56 -8.99 5.83 -14.73
CA ASN A 56 -8.11 5.18 -13.76
C ASN A 56 -8.72 3.96 -13.06
N ASN A 57 -9.78 3.35 -13.61
CA ASN A 57 -10.22 2.07 -13.10
C ASN A 57 -9.14 1.04 -13.41
N ILE A 58 -8.76 0.25 -12.42
CA ILE A 58 -7.67 -0.73 -12.56
C ILE A 58 -8.12 -2.12 -12.14
N SER A 59 -7.47 -3.13 -12.72
CA SER A 59 -7.58 -4.52 -12.28
C SER A 59 -6.22 -5.04 -11.85
N LEU A 60 -6.17 -5.63 -10.66
CA LEU A 60 -4.99 -6.22 -10.05
C LEU A 60 -5.17 -7.73 -9.89
N ASN A 61 -4.15 -8.50 -10.25
CA ASN A 61 -4.07 -9.95 -9.98
C ASN A 61 -3.15 -10.22 -8.79
N PHE A 62 -3.39 -11.35 -8.11
CA PHE A 62 -2.60 -11.80 -6.95
C PHE A 62 -2.46 -10.71 -5.88
N THR A 63 -3.55 -9.98 -5.68
CA THR A 63 -3.58 -8.80 -4.84
C THR A 63 -3.49 -9.18 -3.39
N THR A 64 -2.59 -8.51 -2.67
CA THR A 64 -2.40 -8.61 -1.22
C THR A 64 -2.54 -7.23 -0.62
N GLN A 65 -3.45 -7.09 0.34
CA GLN A 65 -3.50 -5.90 1.17
C GLN A 65 -2.47 -6.03 2.28
N ARG A 66 -1.65 -4.99 2.47
CA ARG A 66 -0.63 -4.96 3.53
C ARG A 66 -0.85 -3.77 4.44
N ILE A 67 -0.71 -4.00 5.74
CA ILE A 67 -0.73 -2.96 6.77
C ILE A 67 0.59 -3.01 7.53
N PHE A 68 1.07 -1.83 7.93
CA PHE A 68 2.34 -1.65 8.62
C PHE A 68 2.10 -0.85 9.88
N HIS A 69 2.73 -1.26 10.98
CA HIS A 69 2.73 -0.49 12.21
C HIS A 69 3.95 -0.86 13.07
N GLU A 70 4.77 0.14 13.40
CA GLU A 70 6.06 -0.06 14.06
C GLU A 70 6.91 -1.08 13.28
N ASN A 71 7.54 -2.05 13.96
CA ASN A 71 8.37 -3.08 13.34
C ASN A 71 7.57 -4.32 12.89
N THR A 72 6.26 -4.17 12.68
CA THR A 72 5.38 -5.29 12.29
C THR A 72 4.62 -4.99 11.02
N TYR A 73 4.32 -6.04 10.26
CA TYR A 73 3.45 -5.97 9.10
C TYR A 73 2.47 -7.14 9.08
N ALA A 74 1.34 -6.96 8.41
CA ALA A 74 0.40 -8.04 8.17
C ALA A 74 -0.14 -8.00 6.75
N GLU A 75 -0.54 -9.16 6.25
CA GLU A 75 -0.99 -9.36 4.88
C GLU A 75 -2.35 -10.05 4.83
N LYS A 76 -3.19 -9.60 3.90
CA LYS A 76 -4.47 -10.21 3.58
C LYS A 76 -4.55 -10.44 2.07
N ASN A 77 -4.59 -11.71 1.66
CA ASN A 77 -4.74 -12.09 0.27
C ASN A 77 -6.17 -11.79 -0.21
N LEU A 78 -6.28 -11.02 -1.30
CA LEU A 78 -7.54 -10.64 -1.93
C LEU A 78 -7.72 -11.31 -3.30
N GLY A 79 -6.63 -11.72 -3.97
CA GLY A 79 -6.70 -12.38 -5.27
C GLY A 79 -6.94 -11.39 -6.42
N LEU A 80 -8.04 -11.54 -7.15
CA LEU A 80 -8.43 -10.62 -8.22
C LEU A 80 -9.19 -9.43 -7.62
N VAL A 81 -8.69 -8.22 -7.84
CA VAL A 81 -9.30 -6.99 -7.33
C VAL A 81 -9.51 -6.00 -8.47
N SER A 82 -10.70 -5.41 -8.55
CA SER A 82 -10.96 -4.25 -9.39
C SER A 82 -11.17 -3.02 -8.51
N VAL A 83 -10.44 -1.96 -8.80
CA VAL A 83 -10.50 -0.70 -8.05
C VAL A 83 -11.06 0.37 -8.97
N ARG A 84 -12.05 1.13 -8.49
CA ARG A 84 -12.55 2.32 -9.19
C ARG A 84 -11.52 3.43 -9.12
N GLY A 85 -11.27 4.09 -10.25
CA GLY A 85 -10.21 5.08 -10.35
C GLY A 85 -10.39 6.31 -9.46
N GLU A 86 -11.63 6.65 -9.10
CA GLU A 86 -11.91 7.69 -8.11
C GLU A 86 -11.35 7.38 -6.72
N ASN A 87 -11.08 6.11 -6.40
CA ASN A 87 -10.50 5.68 -5.13
C ASN A 87 -8.98 5.49 -5.19
N VAL A 88 -8.40 5.49 -6.39
CA VAL A 88 -6.95 5.43 -6.59
C VAL A 88 -6.38 6.82 -6.29
N VAL A 89 -5.50 6.91 -5.30
CA VAL A 89 -4.72 8.13 -5.06
C VAL A 89 -3.42 8.04 -5.83
N VAL A 90 -2.82 6.86 -5.80
CA VAL A 90 -1.41 6.69 -6.13
C VAL A 90 -1.17 5.26 -6.66
N ILE A 91 -0.35 5.11 -7.69
CA ILE A 91 0.16 3.82 -8.21
C ILE A 91 1.66 3.91 -8.47
N ALA A 92 2.46 2.98 -7.96
CA ALA A 92 3.87 2.85 -8.37
C ALA A 92 4.24 1.39 -8.58
N VAL A 93 5.31 1.18 -9.36
CA VAL A 93 6.01 -0.09 -9.38
C VAL A 93 6.52 -0.37 -7.97
N ALA A 94 6.17 -1.54 -7.44
CA ALA A 94 6.53 -1.91 -6.08
C ALA A 94 7.80 -2.74 -6.08
N GLU A 95 8.83 -2.20 -5.44
CA GLU A 95 9.91 -2.97 -4.83
C GLU A 95 9.68 -2.87 -3.32
N PHE A 96 9.62 -4.00 -2.62
CA PHE A 96 9.38 -4.00 -1.18
C PHE A 96 10.43 -4.84 -0.49
N ASP A 97 11.03 -4.24 0.53
CA ASP A 97 11.90 -4.90 1.47
C ASP A 97 11.12 -5.11 2.77
N LEU A 98 11.02 -6.37 3.21
CA LEU A 98 10.35 -6.75 4.45
C LEU A 98 11.36 -7.17 5.52
N ASP A 99 12.66 -7.06 5.22
CA ASP A 99 13.70 -7.44 6.16
C ASP A 99 13.64 -6.57 7.42
N GLY A 100 13.73 -7.23 8.57
CA GLY A 100 13.63 -6.57 9.88
C GLY A 100 12.20 -6.28 10.36
N LEU A 101 11.17 -6.64 9.59
CA LEU A 101 9.77 -6.59 10.03
C LEU A 101 9.26 -7.96 10.48
N GLU A 102 8.54 -7.99 11.58
CA GLU A 102 7.85 -9.19 12.05
C GLU A 102 6.46 -9.29 11.40
N LYS A 103 6.20 -10.44 10.75
CA LYS A 103 4.87 -10.74 10.20
C LYS A 103 3.93 -11.18 11.32
N VAL A 104 2.80 -10.49 11.45
CA VAL A 104 1.77 -10.79 12.45
C VAL A 104 0.41 -11.07 11.79
N GLU A 105 -0.53 -11.57 12.58
CA GLU A 105 -1.91 -11.80 12.13
C GLU A 105 -2.62 -10.49 11.76
N TYR A 106 -3.34 -10.50 10.64
CA TYR A 106 -3.95 -9.29 10.06
C TYR A 106 -4.91 -8.59 11.02
N ASN A 107 -5.87 -9.35 11.57
CA ASN A 107 -6.88 -8.80 12.48
C ASN A 107 -6.25 -8.27 13.78
N HIS A 108 -5.14 -8.88 14.22
CA HIS A 108 -4.41 -8.43 15.40
C HIS A 108 -3.79 -7.05 15.17
N LEU A 109 -3.09 -6.89 14.05
CA LEU A 109 -2.43 -5.63 13.71
C LEU A 109 -3.43 -4.52 13.37
N GLU A 110 -4.51 -4.84 12.67
CA GLU A 110 -5.60 -3.91 12.37
C GLU A 110 -6.23 -3.35 13.65
N THR A 111 -6.50 -4.21 14.63
CA THR A 111 -7.02 -3.78 15.94
C THR A 111 -6.03 -2.89 16.69
N LYS A 112 -4.73 -3.21 16.65
CA LYS A 112 -3.67 -2.39 17.27
C LYS A 112 -3.61 -1.00 16.64
N LEU A 113 -3.67 -0.95 15.31
CA LEU A 113 -3.64 0.29 14.54
C LEU A 113 -4.86 1.18 14.82
N LEU A 114 -6.07 0.62 14.87
CA LEU A 114 -7.29 1.38 15.16
C LEU A 114 -7.23 2.03 16.54
N LYS A 115 -6.82 1.27 17.57
CA LYS A 115 -6.63 1.82 18.93
C LYS A 115 -5.62 2.95 18.97
N TYR A 116 -4.49 2.80 18.27
CA TYR A 116 -3.48 3.84 18.17
C TYR A 116 -4.04 5.13 17.55
N LEU A 117 -4.81 5.01 16.46
CA LEU A 117 -5.43 6.17 15.81
C LEU A 117 -6.48 6.84 16.72
N ASP A 118 -7.26 6.07 17.47
CA ASP A 118 -8.22 6.62 18.43
C ASP A 118 -7.54 7.41 19.56
N ASP A 119 -6.35 6.99 19.99
CA ASP A 119 -5.60 7.67 21.05
C ASP A 119 -4.86 8.92 20.55
N VAL A 120 -4.47 8.98 19.27
CA VAL A 120 -3.86 10.17 18.65
C VAL A 120 -4.87 11.28 18.37
N ASN A 121 -6.13 10.91 18.10
CA ASN A 121 -7.19 11.87 17.79
C ASN A 121 -7.95 12.39 19.03
N LYS A 122 -7.57 11.96 20.24
CA LYS A 122 -8.03 12.53 21.51
C LYS A 122 -7.13 13.69 21.94
#